data_AF-A0A9X8DV12-F1
#
_entry.id   AF-A0A9X8DV12-F1
#
_cell.length_a   1.000
_cell.length_b   1.000
_cell.length_c   1.000
_cell.angle_alpha   90.00
_cell.angle_beta   90.00
_cell.angle_gamma   90.00
#
_symmetry.space_group_name_H-M   'P 1'
#
loop_
_entity.id
_entity.type
_entity.pdbx_description
1 polymer ?
#
loop_
_entity_poly.entity_id
_entity_poly.type
_entity_poly.pdbx_seq_one_letter_code
_entity_poly.pdbx_strand_id
1 'polypeptide(L)'
;MFGLRVRAVHGNRVGLSCASCRGLSGFTIVTDTPATVNASSMELTPEQVVYQLDQHIIGQTDAKKAVAVALRNRWRRRQIEGPIRAEISPMNILMSGPTGSGKTEIARRLATLTASPFIKVEATKFTEIGVFGANAESMVKDLVEVAVEMERTAVLKKNATAARDRAIDRLVAALTVRTELVSEALRRRLREDIASGAADDKLVTVKLKPVQSSSQKSRMMSDMDMPPELDQAMRQVSEMLGKLNGSKSTNSKGSSTANSHQTLTVKEALPKLQAEEAASFVVEQDIVRRALENVQSNGIIFLDEIDKLASER
;
A
#
# COMPACT_ATOMS: atom_id res chain seq x y z
N MET A 1 30.17 -8.81 -22.27
CA MET A 1 28.75 -8.76 -21.84
C MET A 1 28.75 -8.69 -20.31
N PHE A 2 28.42 -7.53 -19.73
CA PHE A 2 28.47 -7.31 -18.27
C PHE A 2 27.27 -8.00 -17.59
N GLY A 3 27.47 -9.22 -17.10
CA GLY A 3 26.41 -10.02 -16.45
C GLY A 3 26.29 -9.75 -14.95
N LEU A 4 25.06 -9.68 -14.46
CA LEU A 4 24.73 -9.64 -13.04
C LEU A 4 24.98 -11.03 -12.42
N ARG A 5 25.93 -11.12 -11.49
CA ARG A 5 26.17 -12.34 -10.72
C ARG A 5 25.23 -12.38 -9.53
N VAL A 6 24.67 -13.55 -9.25
CA VAL A 6 23.75 -13.72 -8.11
C VAL A 6 24.21 -14.87 -7.24
N ARG A 7 24.17 -14.65 -5.93
CA ARG A 7 24.52 -15.65 -4.92
C ARG A 7 23.45 -15.70 -3.84
N ALA A 8 23.00 -16.91 -3.51
CA ALA A 8 22.15 -17.12 -2.34
C ALA A 8 22.99 -17.03 -1.07
N VAL A 9 22.55 -16.25 -0.10
CA VAL A 9 23.21 -16.09 1.20
C VAL A 9 22.35 -16.80 2.25
N HIS A 10 22.94 -17.79 2.94
CA HIS A 10 22.32 -18.52 4.04
C HIS A 10 23.16 -18.32 5.31
N GLY A 11 22.69 -17.48 6.24
CA GLY A 11 23.39 -17.20 7.50
C GLY A 11 24.85 -16.74 7.33
N ASN A 12 25.68 -16.92 8.36
CA ASN A 12 27.09 -16.50 8.42
C ASN A 12 28.06 -17.25 7.47
N ARG A 13 27.57 -17.94 6.43
CA ARG A 13 28.44 -18.60 5.43
C ARG A 13 28.03 -18.26 4.02
N VAL A 14 28.91 -17.55 3.33
CA VAL A 14 28.82 -17.30 1.89
C VAL A 14 29.32 -18.57 1.16
N GLY A 15 28.44 -19.55 0.94
CA GLY A 15 28.78 -20.80 0.23
C GLY A 15 28.97 -20.59 -1.27
N LEU A 16 30.07 -21.07 -1.86
CA LEU A 16 30.19 -21.28 -3.32
C LEU A 16 29.46 -22.59 -3.60
N SER A 17 28.49 -22.60 -4.52
CA SER A 17 27.83 -23.85 -4.90
C SER A 17 28.84 -24.75 -5.61
N CYS A 18 29.22 -25.84 -4.95
CA CYS A 18 30.02 -26.92 -5.53
C CYS A 18 29.21 -27.63 -6.63
N ALA A 19 29.83 -27.83 -7.80
CA ALA A 19 29.23 -28.39 -9.01
C ALA A 19 29.07 -29.93 -8.99
N SER A 20 28.63 -30.49 -7.87
CA SER A 20 28.59 -31.95 -7.69
C SER A 20 27.35 -32.37 -6.92
N CYS A 21 26.21 -32.41 -7.61
CA CYS A 21 25.05 -33.23 -7.25
C CYS A 21 24.20 -33.44 -8.52
N ARG A 22 24.73 -34.27 -9.44
CA ARG A 22 23.88 -34.97 -10.42
C ARG A 22 23.37 -36.23 -9.74
N GLY A 23 22.06 -36.40 -9.66
CA GLY A 23 21.47 -37.66 -9.23
C GLY A 23 20.23 -37.44 -8.38
N LEU A 24 19.08 -37.44 -9.05
CA LEU A 24 17.84 -38.10 -8.64
C LEU A 24 16.81 -37.81 -9.74
N SER A 25 16.81 -38.69 -10.73
CA SER A 25 15.81 -38.80 -11.79
C SER A 25 14.50 -39.34 -11.21
N GLY A 26 13.38 -38.68 -11.51
CA GLY A 26 12.05 -39.24 -11.28
C GLY A 26 11.02 -38.19 -10.88
N PHE A 27 10.63 -37.30 -11.80
CA PHE A 27 9.35 -36.61 -11.67
C PHE A 27 8.80 -36.32 -13.07
N THR A 28 7.68 -36.97 -13.40
CA THR A 28 6.95 -36.82 -14.66
C THR A 28 6.44 -35.38 -14.75
N ILE A 29 6.85 -34.65 -15.79
CA ILE A 29 6.36 -33.30 -16.07
C ILE A 29 5.01 -33.46 -16.80
N VAL A 30 3.92 -33.14 -16.12
CA VAL A 30 2.63 -32.88 -16.78
C VAL A 30 2.74 -31.47 -17.37
N THR A 31 2.73 -31.39 -18.70
CA THR A 31 2.74 -30.13 -19.44
C THR A 31 1.31 -29.58 -19.51
N ASP A 32 0.95 -28.67 -18.61
CA ASP A 32 -0.26 -27.88 -18.77
C ASP A 32 0.03 -26.60 -19.56
N THR A 33 -0.70 -26.44 -20.65
CA THR A 33 -0.77 -25.26 -21.52
C THR A 33 -1.07 -23.96 -20.74
N PRO A 34 -0.62 -22.79 -21.21
CA PRO A 34 -0.72 -21.55 -20.44
C PRO A 34 -2.16 -21.02 -20.46
N ALA A 35 -2.93 -21.41 -19.44
CA ALA A 35 -4.20 -20.78 -19.12
C ALA A 35 -3.96 -19.40 -18.48
N THR A 36 -4.83 -18.46 -18.81
CA THR A 36 -4.91 -17.08 -18.29
C THR A 36 -4.70 -17.02 -16.78
N VAL A 37 -3.61 -16.36 -16.35
CA VAL A 37 -3.14 -16.38 -14.96
C VAL A 37 -3.98 -15.42 -14.10
N ASN A 38 -5.03 -15.96 -13.46
CA ASN A 38 -5.62 -15.45 -12.21
C ASN A 38 -5.27 -16.41 -11.06
N ALA A 39 -4.02 -16.85 -10.99
CA ALA A 39 -3.53 -17.61 -9.85
C ALA A 39 -3.19 -16.64 -8.70
N SER A 40 -3.41 -17.08 -7.45
CA SER A 40 -2.86 -16.38 -6.30
C SER A 40 -1.36 -16.15 -6.56
N SER A 41 -0.85 -14.93 -6.32
CA SER A 41 0.48 -14.47 -6.77
C SER A 41 1.67 -15.33 -6.29
N MET A 42 1.41 -16.34 -5.47
CA MET A 42 2.38 -17.25 -4.86
C MET A 42 2.42 -18.63 -5.50
N GLU A 43 1.47 -18.98 -6.36
CA GLU A 43 1.45 -20.28 -7.05
C GLU A 43 2.34 -20.31 -8.29
N LEU A 44 2.87 -19.15 -8.69
CA LEU A 44 3.72 -19.01 -9.86
C LEU A 44 4.87 -20.02 -9.86
N THR A 45 5.03 -20.70 -10.99
CA THR A 45 6.20 -21.55 -11.21
C THR A 45 7.43 -20.67 -11.47
N PRO A 46 8.66 -21.17 -11.21
CA PRO A 46 9.85 -20.40 -11.51
C PRO A 46 9.92 -19.91 -12.97
N GLU A 47 9.43 -20.71 -13.91
CA GLU A 47 9.37 -20.36 -15.34
C GLU A 47 8.41 -19.19 -15.61
N GLN A 48 7.23 -19.21 -14.99
CA GLN A 48 6.26 -18.12 -15.10
C GLN A 48 6.82 -16.80 -14.52
N VAL A 49 7.52 -16.87 -13.39
CA VAL A 49 8.17 -15.70 -12.80
C VAL A 49 9.23 -15.13 -13.74
N VAL A 50 10.10 -15.98 -14.29
CA VAL A 50 11.13 -15.55 -15.24
C VAL A 50 10.48 -14.92 -16.47
N TYR A 51 9.45 -15.54 -17.03
CA TYR A 51 8.70 -15.02 -18.18
C TYR A 51 8.11 -13.63 -17.92
N GLN A 52 7.51 -13.41 -16.76
CA GLN A 52 6.96 -12.09 -16.40
C GLN A 52 8.06 -11.04 -16.16
N LEU A 53 9.22 -11.44 -15.63
CA LEU A 53 10.37 -10.55 -15.50
C LEU A 53 11.03 -10.23 -16.85
N ASP A 54 10.98 -11.15 -17.82
CA ASP A 54 11.50 -10.94 -19.19
C ASP A 54 10.76 -9.81 -19.93
N GLN A 55 9.49 -9.56 -19.61
CA GLN A 55 8.70 -8.47 -20.20
C GLN A 55 9.22 -7.07 -19.85
N HIS A 56 10.00 -6.94 -18.76
CA HIS A 56 10.43 -5.65 -18.21
C HIS A 56 11.94 -5.50 -18.14
N ILE A 57 12.67 -6.60 -17.95
CA ILE A 57 14.12 -6.63 -17.79
C ILE A 57 14.70 -7.39 -18.98
N ILE A 58 15.68 -6.81 -19.68
CA ILE A 58 16.34 -7.47 -20.80
C ILE A 58 17.58 -8.22 -20.28
N GLY A 59 17.75 -9.49 -20.66
CA GLY A 59 18.89 -10.31 -20.23
C GLY A 59 18.83 -10.70 -18.74
N GLN A 60 19.99 -10.77 -18.07
CA GLN A 60 20.13 -11.11 -16.64
C GLN A 60 19.40 -12.39 -16.20
N THR A 61 19.45 -13.43 -17.05
CA THR A 61 18.73 -14.70 -16.86
C THR A 61 19.06 -15.37 -15.53
N ASP A 62 20.32 -15.33 -15.10
CA ASP A 62 20.74 -15.95 -13.83
C ASP A 62 20.10 -15.26 -12.62
N ALA A 63 20.01 -13.93 -12.67
CA ALA A 63 19.37 -13.16 -11.60
C ALA A 63 17.86 -13.41 -11.54
N LYS A 64 17.19 -13.48 -12.69
CA LYS A 64 15.77 -13.82 -12.78
C LYS A 64 15.49 -15.22 -12.24
N LYS A 65 16.32 -16.21 -12.63
CA LYS A 65 16.22 -17.58 -12.11
C LYS A 65 16.43 -17.63 -10.61
N ALA A 66 17.42 -16.90 -10.08
CA ALA A 66 17.70 -16.88 -8.64
C ALA A 66 16.52 -16.31 -7.83
N VAL A 67 15.93 -15.18 -8.27
CA VAL A 67 14.76 -14.60 -7.59
C VAL A 67 13.52 -15.50 -7.71
N ALA A 68 13.32 -16.14 -8.87
CA ALA A 68 12.23 -17.07 -9.09
C ALA A 68 12.33 -18.31 -8.18
N VAL A 69 13.53 -18.87 -8.01
CA VAL A 69 13.78 -19.98 -7.09
C VAL A 69 13.56 -19.56 -5.64
N ALA A 70 14.03 -18.38 -5.23
CA ALA A 70 13.81 -17.89 -3.86
C ALA A 70 12.31 -17.72 -3.56
N LEU A 71 11.54 -17.15 -4.50
CA LEU A 71 10.10 -17.02 -4.36
C LEU A 71 9.41 -18.39 -4.28
N ARG A 72 9.80 -19.35 -5.13
CA ARG A 72 9.24 -20.69 -5.10
C ARG A 72 9.56 -21.43 -3.81
N ASN A 73 10.77 -21.27 -3.28
CA ASN A 73 11.17 -21.86 -2.00
C ASN A 73 10.35 -21.29 -0.84
N ARG A 74 9.99 -20.00 -0.91
CA ARG A 74 9.07 -19.38 0.06
C ARG A 74 7.68 -20.01 0.02
N TRP A 75 7.14 -20.26 -1.17
CA TRP A 75 5.87 -20.98 -1.32
C TRP A 75 5.98 -22.41 -0.77
N ARG A 76 7.05 -23.15 -1.14
CA ARG A 76 7.31 -24.51 -0.62
C ARG A 76 7.36 -24.53 0.91
N ARG A 77 8.04 -23.57 1.53
CA ARG A 77 8.12 -23.45 2.99
C ARG A 77 6.75 -23.30 3.66
N ARG A 78 5.79 -22.64 2.99
CA ARG A 78 4.41 -22.51 3.52
C ARG A 78 3.63 -23.81 3.48
N GLN A 79 3.96 -24.72 2.56
CA GLN A 79 3.33 -26.04 2.43
C GLN A 79 3.89 -27.07 3.41
N ILE A 80 4.98 -26.75 4.13
CA ILE A 80 5.58 -27.67 5.10
C ILE A 80 4.90 -27.48 6.45
N GLU A 81 4.47 -28.58 7.05
CA GLU A 81 3.88 -28.64 8.37
C GLU A 81 4.91 -29.00 9.45
N GLY A 82 4.58 -28.71 10.70
CA GLY A 82 5.38 -29.13 11.85
C GLY A 82 6.66 -28.31 12.08
N PRO A 83 7.54 -28.79 12.99
CA PRO A 83 8.69 -28.03 13.49
C PRO A 83 9.75 -27.73 12.41
N ILE A 84 9.82 -28.57 11.37
CA ILE A 84 10.78 -28.42 10.26
C ILE A 84 10.61 -27.08 9.53
N ARG A 85 9.39 -26.54 9.48
CA ARG A 85 9.13 -25.24 8.85
C ARG A 85 9.91 -24.11 9.51
N ALA A 86 10.11 -24.16 10.82
CA ALA A 86 10.85 -23.14 11.58
C ALA A 86 12.37 -23.22 11.34
N GLU A 87 12.88 -24.41 11.01
CA GLU A 87 14.31 -24.62 10.72
C GLU A 87 14.71 -24.08 9.34
N ILE A 88 13.74 -23.93 8.42
CA ILE A 88 13.99 -23.44 7.06
C ILE A 88 14.08 -21.91 7.05
N SER A 89 15.32 -21.42 7.07
CA SER A 89 15.63 -20.00 6.93
C SER A 89 15.28 -19.47 5.52
N PRO A 90 14.84 -18.20 5.40
CA PRO A 90 14.67 -17.56 4.10
C PRO A 90 15.97 -17.56 3.28
N MET A 91 15.82 -17.70 1.96
CA MET A 91 16.90 -17.53 0.99
C MET A 91 17.09 -16.04 0.69
N ASN A 92 18.08 -15.41 1.32
CA ASN A 92 18.47 -14.05 0.97
C ASN A 92 19.31 -14.04 -0.31
N ILE A 93 19.19 -13.00 -1.13
CA ILE A 93 19.85 -12.91 -2.43
C ILE A 93 20.85 -11.75 -2.42
N LEU A 94 22.10 -12.04 -2.75
CA LEU A 94 23.11 -11.03 -3.02
C LEU A 94 23.28 -10.89 -4.54
N MET A 95 23.02 -9.69 -5.05
CA MET A 95 23.20 -9.34 -6.46
C MET A 95 24.47 -8.51 -6.63
N SER A 96 25.40 -8.95 -7.48
CA SER A 96 26.68 -8.28 -7.75
C SER A 96 26.80 -7.96 -9.24
N GLY A 97 26.99 -6.68 -9.56
CA GLY A 97 27.11 -6.18 -10.93
C GLY A 97 27.19 -4.65 -10.97
N PRO A 98 27.54 -4.07 -12.13
CA PRO A 98 27.68 -2.62 -12.28
C PRO A 98 26.35 -1.90 -12.01
N THR A 99 26.42 -0.60 -11.74
CA THR A 99 25.24 0.27 -11.68
C THR A 99 24.50 0.24 -13.03
N GLY A 100 23.17 0.41 -13.00
CA GLY A 100 22.35 0.36 -14.22
C GLY A 100 22.11 -1.04 -14.81
N SER A 101 22.66 -2.12 -14.22
CA SER A 101 22.44 -3.51 -14.69
C SER A 101 21.04 -4.08 -14.44
N GLY A 102 20.14 -3.32 -13.79
CA GLY A 102 18.77 -3.73 -13.50
C GLY A 102 18.53 -4.41 -12.15
N LYS A 103 19.50 -4.39 -11.22
CA LYS A 103 19.38 -4.97 -9.85
C LYS A 103 18.09 -4.54 -9.14
N THR A 104 17.90 -3.23 -9.02
CA THR A 104 16.73 -2.63 -8.35
C THR A 104 15.44 -2.90 -9.11
N GLU A 105 15.48 -2.94 -10.45
CA GLU A 105 14.30 -3.18 -11.27
C GLU A 105 13.81 -4.63 -11.16
N ILE A 106 14.72 -5.61 -11.09
CA ILE A 106 14.38 -7.01 -10.82
C ILE A 106 13.62 -7.12 -9.49
N ALA A 107 14.14 -6.50 -8.42
CA ALA A 107 13.51 -6.55 -7.10
C ALA A 107 12.15 -5.84 -7.07
N ARG A 108 12.05 -4.65 -7.69
CA ARG A 108 10.81 -3.86 -7.77
C ARG A 108 9.73 -4.59 -8.58
N ARG A 109 10.09 -5.18 -9.73
CA ARG A 109 9.16 -5.93 -10.58
C ARG A 109 8.71 -7.21 -9.90
N LEU A 110 9.61 -7.91 -9.22
CA LEU A 110 9.27 -9.07 -8.42
C LEU A 110 8.23 -8.71 -7.35
N ALA A 111 8.45 -7.62 -6.60
CA ALA A 111 7.50 -7.19 -5.57
C ALA A 111 6.13 -6.81 -6.14
N THR A 112 6.11 -6.12 -7.29
CA THR A 112 4.86 -5.76 -7.99
C THR A 112 4.13 -7.01 -8.44
N LEU A 113 4.85 -7.97 -9.01
CA LEU A 113 4.31 -9.23 -9.49
C LEU A 113 3.68 -10.04 -8.36
N THR A 114 4.34 -10.08 -7.21
CA THR A 114 3.86 -10.86 -6.05
C THR A 114 2.92 -10.07 -5.15
N ALA A 115 2.56 -8.82 -5.52
CA ALA A 115 1.81 -7.87 -4.70
C ALA A 115 2.38 -7.77 -3.26
N SER A 116 3.70 -7.77 -3.15
CA SER A 116 4.41 -7.80 -1.87
C SER A 116 4.86 -6.40 -1.44
N PRO A 117 4.80 -6.07 -0.14
CA PRO A 117 5.37 -4.83 0.38
C PRO A 117 6.86 -4.73 0.04
N PHE A 118 7.28 -3.57 -0.46
CA PHE A 118 8.63 -3.34 -0.96
C PHE A 118 9.20 -2.01 -0.47
N ILE A 119 10.46 -2.05 -0.04
CA ILE A 119 11.23 -0.85 0.29
C ILE A 119 12.64 -0.94 -0.29
N LYS A 120 13.12 0.18 -0.86
CA LYS A 120 14.54 0.38 -1.20
C LYS A 120 15.17 1.17 -0.07
N VAL A 121 16.29 0.68 0.46
CA VAL A 121 17.08 1.39 1.46
C VAL A 121 18.54 1.39 1.03
N GLU A 122 19.19 2.54 1.12
CA GLU A 122 20.63 2.67 0.87
C GLU A 122 21.40 2.33 2.13
N ALA A 123 22.37 1.42 2.02
CA ALA A 123 23.07 0.87 3.17
C ALA A 123 23.90 1.92 3.92
N THR A 124 24.42 2.94 3.22
CA THR A 124 25.22 4.03 3.80
C THR A 124 24.43 4.93 4.76
N LYS A 125 23.10 4.97 4.63
CA LYS A 125 22.20 5.73 5.50
C LYS A 125 22.37 5.39 6.98
N PHE A 126 22.82 4.17 7.29
CA PHE A 126 23.01 3.69 8.67
C PHE A 126 24.43 3.90 9.21
N THR A 127 25.35 4.40 8.39
CA THR A 127 26.75 4.66 8.78
C THR A 127 27.16 6.13 8.69
N GLU A 128 26.37 6.96 8.02
CA GLU A 128 26.63 8.40 7.91
C GLU A 128 26.52 9.07 9.30
N ILE A 129 27.65 9.61 9.77
CA ILE A 129 27.77 10.33 11.03
C ILE A 129 26.84 11.56 10.97
N GLY A 130 25.77 11.56 11.76
CA GLY A 130 24.84 12.68 11.87
C GLY A 130 23.36 12.33 11.70
N VAL A 131 23.01 11.12 11.24
CA VAL A 131 21.61 10.70 11.19
C VAL A 131 21.17 10.17 12.56
N PHE A 132 20.90 11.08 13.50
CA PHE A 132 20.22 10.74 14.75
C PHE A 132 18.84 10.12 14.41
N GLY A 133 18.73 8.79 14.53
CA GLY A 133 17.45 8.06 14.43
C GLY A 133 17.29 7.09 13.25
N ALA A 134 18.25 6.97 12.34
CA ALA A 134 18.22 5.88 11.34
C ALA A 134 18.73 4.58 11.97
N ASN A 135 17.82 3.79 12.52
CA ASN A 135 18.10 2.46 13.05
C ASN A 135 17.72 1.40 12.02
N ALA A 136 18.36 0.23 12.03
CA ALA A 136 17.97 -0.87 11.14
C ALA A 136 16.48 -1.27 11.28
N GLU A 137 15.91 -1.07 12.47
CA GLU A 137 14.48 -1.25 12.75
C GLU A 137 13.57 -0.31 11.94
N SER A 138 14.04 0.87 11.56
CA SER A 138 13.24 1.82 10.78
C SER A 138 12.88 1.24 9.42
N MET A 139 13.75 0.43 8.81
CA MET A 139 13.45 -0.25 7.53
C MET A 139 12.23 -1.15 7.63
N VAL A 140 12.05 -1.82 8.78
CA VAL A 140 10.91 -2.70 9.02
C VAL A 140 9.66 -1.87 9.29
N LYS A 141 9.77 -0.76 10.04
CA LYS A 141 8.65 0.17 10.29
C LYS A 141 8.13 0.76 8.97
N ASP A 142 9.03 1.29 8.15
CA ASP A 142 8.71 1.86 6.85
C ASP A 142 8.05 0.80 5.93
N LEU A 143 8.54 -0.45 5.96
CA LEU A 143 7.93 -1.55 5.21
C LEU A 143 6.50 -1.88 5.68
N VAL A 144 6.24 -1.80 6.99
CA VAL A 144 4.89 -1.98 7.57
C VAL A 144 3.96 -0.85 7.15
N GLU A 145 4.43 0.39 7.14
CA GLU A 145 3.64 1.54 6.67
C GLU A 145 3.24 1.37 5.19
N VAL A 146 4.17 0.94 4.34
CA VAL A 146 3.88 0.61 2.93
C VAL A 146 2.83 -0.50 2.83
N ALA A 147 2.91 -1.54 3.66
CA ALA A 147 1.94 -2.64 3.65
C ALA A 147 0.54 -2.21 4.12
N VAL A 148 0.45 -1.33 5.13
CA VAL A 148 -0.82 -0.76 5.61
C VAL A 148 -1.50 0.04 4.50
N GLU A 149 -0.75 0.90 3.80
CA GLU A 149 -1.30 1.67 2.68
C GLU A 149 -1.71 0.76 1.50
N MET A 150 -0.92 -0.28 1.21
CA MET A 150 -1.28 -1.29 0.21
C MET A 150 -2.60 -2.01 0.56
N GLU A 151 -2.80 -2.44 1.80
CA GLU A 151 -4.06 -3.08 2.22
C GLU A 151 -5.24 -2.10 2.24
N ARG A 152 -5.00 -0.86 2.67
CA ARG A 152 -6.03 0.18 2.64
C ARG A 152 -6.53 0.43 1.22
N THR A 153 -5.62 0.59 0.26
CA THR A 153 -5.99 0.77 -1.15
C THR A 153 -6.66 -0.47 -1.73
N ALA A 154 -6.26 -1.68 -1.33
CA ALA A 154 -6.91 -2.92 -1.75
C ALA A 154 -8.37 -3.02 -1.24
N VAL A 155 -8.61 -2.69 0.03
CA VAL A 155 -9.96 -2.67 0.63
C VAL A 155 -10.85 -1.64 -0.06
N LEU A 156 -10.34 -0.44 -0.31
CA LEU A 156 -11.08 0.61 -1.01
C LEU A 156 -11.47 0.20 -2.43
N LYS A 157 -10.55 -0.43 -3.17
CA LYS A 157 -10.82 -0.94 -4.53
C LYS A 157 -11.85 -2.07 -4.51
N LYS A 158 -11.71 -3.03 -3.58
CA LYS A 158 -12.62 -4.18 -3.46
C LYS A 158 -14.04 -3.74 -3.11
N ASN A 159 -14.20 -2.72 -2.28
CA ASN A 159 -15.49 -2.23 -1.83
C ASN A 159 -16.02 -1.05 -2.65
N ALA A 160 -15.35 -0.64 -3.73
CA ALA A 160 -15.74 0.52 -4.52
C ALA A 160 -17.14 0.40 -5.13
N THR A 161 -17.52 -0.80 -5.58
CA THR A 161 -18.85 -1.08 -6.14
C THR A 161 -19.93 -1.03 -5.06
N ALA A 162 -19.72 -1.75 -3.95
CA ALA A 162 -20.63 -1.74 -2.81
C ALA A 162 -20.80 -0.34 -2.19
N ALA A 163 -19.72 0.45 -2.13
CA ALA A 163 -19.75 1.83 -1.68
C ALA A 163 -20.55 2.72 -2.64
N ARG A 164 -20.42 2.51 -3.96
CA ARG A 164 -21.22 3.22 -4.95
C ARG A 164 -22.70 2.89 -4.80
N ASP A 165 -23.05 1.61 -4.64
CA ASP A 165 -24.45 1.19 -4.44
C ASP A 165 -25.07 1.82 -3.19
N ARG A 166 -24.37 1.80 -2.06
CA ARG A 166 -24.84 2.45 -0.82
C ARG A 166 -24.96 3.96 -0.97
N ALA A 167 -24.05 4.60 -1.69
CA ALA A 167 -24.12 6.03 -1.98
C ALA A 167 -25.36 6.37 -2.81
N ILE A 168 -25.70 5.55 -3.81
CA ILE A 168 -26.92 5.72 -4.60
C ILE A 168 -28.17 5.56 -3.72
N ASP A 169 -28.22 4.54 -2.85
CA ASP A 169 -29.34 4.35 -1.93
C ASP A 169 -29.54 5.54 -0.98
N ARG A 170 -28.44 6.12 -0.49
CA ARG A 170 -28.48 7.32 0.35
C ARG A 170 -28.99 8.55 -0.42
N LEU A 171 -28.69 8.66 -1.71
CA LEU A 171 -29.23 9.71 -2.58
C LEU A 171 -30.73 9.52 -2.86
N VAL A 172 -31.16 8.28 -3.14
CA VAL A 172 -32.59 7.96 -3.32
C VAL A 172 -33.37 8.27 -2.05
N ALA A 173 -32.84 7.91 -0.88
CA ALA A 173 -33.43 8.25 0.40
C ALA A 173 -33.55 9.78 0.58
N ALA A 174 -32.47 10.54 0.32
CA ALA A 174 -32.49 11.99 0.45
C ALA A 174 -33.48 12.70 -0.49
N LEU A 175 -33.69 12.17 -1.70
CA LEU A 175 -34.67 12.68 -2.66
C LEU A 175 -36.12 12.32 -2.28
N THR A 176 -36.33 11.18 -1.63
CA THR A 176 -37.67 10.67 -1.30
C THR A 176 -38.20 11.13 0.07
N VAL A 177 -37.33 11.64 0.96
CA VAL A 177 -37.74 12.20 2.27
C VAL A 177 -38.76 13.34 2.14
N ARG A 178 -38.81 14.05 1.01
CA ARG A 178 -39.83 15.10 0.77
C ARG A 178 -41.20 14.55 0.34
N THR A 179 -41.32 13.24 0.17
CA THR A 179 -42.50 12.60 -0.41
C THR A 179 -42.75 11.33 0.39
N GLU A 180 -43.45 11.45 1.53
CA GLU A 180 -43.68 10.36 2.49
C GLU A 180 -44.46 9.16 1.91
N LEU A 181 -45.02 9.29 0.70
CA LEU A 181 -45.81 8.26 0.00
C LEU A 181 -45.14 7.82 -1.32
N VAL A 182 -43.85 7.51 -1.29
CA VAL A 182 -43.13 7.02 -2.48
C VAL A 182 -43.30 5.50 -2.63
N SER A 183 -43.88 5.06 -3.75
CA SER A 183 -43.95 3.64 -4.11
C SER A 183 -42.56 3.03 -4.34
N GLU A 184 -42.39 1.75 -4.05
CA GLU A 184 -41.14 1.02 -4.35
C GLU A 184 -40.74 1.12 -5.83
N ALA A 185 -41.72 1.24 -6.73
CA ALA A 185 -41.49 1.43 -8.15
C ALA A 185 -40.75 2.75 -8.47
N LEU A 186 -41.08 3.85 -7.76
CA LEU A 186 -40.39 5.13 -7.96
C LEU A 186 -38.97 5.12 -7.38
N ARG A 187 -38.74 4.43 -6.24
CA ARG A 187 -37.37 4.23 -5.70
C ARG A 187 -36.48 3.47 -6.68
N ARG A 188 -37.03 2.41 -7.29
CA ARG A 188 -36.30 1.62 -8.28
C ARG A 188 -35.95 2.43 -9.52
N ARG A 189 -36.90 3.20 -10.07
CA ARG A 189 -36.64 4.11 -11.20
C ARG A 189 -35.58 5.16 -10.85
N LEU A 190 -35.67 5.80 -9.69
CA LEU A 190 -34.68 6.78 -9.25
C LEU A 190 -33.28 6.17 -9.09
N ARG A 191 -33.19 4.92 -8.62
CA ARG A 191 -31.92 4.19 -8.55
C ARG A 191 -31.32 3.99 -9.94
N GLU A 192 -32.14 3.58 -10.91
CA GLU A 192 -31.73 3.41 -12.31
C GLU A 192 -31.33 4.76 -12.95
N ASP A 193 -32.08 5.84 -12.69
CA ASP A 193 -31.78 7.19 -13.17
C ASP A 193 -30.46 7.75 -12.61
N ILE A 194 -30.18 7.53 -11.33
CA ILE A 194 -28.92 7.96 -10.69
C ILE A 194 -27.76 7.08 -11.17
N ALA A 195 -27.98 5.77 -11.35
CA ALA A 195 -26.96 4.86 -11.85
C ALA A 195 -26.56 5.18 -13.30
N SER A 196 -27.53 5.59 -14.12
CA SER A 196 -27.35 5.95 -15.55
C SER A 196 -26.92 7.41 -15.78
N GLY A 197 -26.96 8.26 -14.75
CA GLY A 197 -26.61 9.69 -14.85
C GLY A 197 -27.76 10.59 -15.33
N ALA A 198 -28.95 10.06 -15.58
CA ALA A 198 -30.13 10.83 -15.97
C ALA A 198 -30.64 11.80 -14.88
N ALA A 199 -30.17 11.63 -13.64
CA ALA A 199 -30.52 12.47 -12.49
C ALA A 199 -29.43 13.46 -12.07
N ASP A 200 -28.35 13.61 -12.85
CA ASP A 200 -27.14 14.36 -12.47
C ASP A 200 -27.40 15.83 -12.06
N ASP A 201 -28.34 16.50 -12.75
CA ASP A 201 -28.67 17.92 -12.53
C ASP A 201 -29.63 18.15 -11.35
N LYS A 202 -30.20 17.09 -10.75
CA LYS A 202 -31.14 17.24 -9.64
C LYS A 202 -30.40 17.71 -8.39
N LEU A 203 -30.99 18.66 -7.67
CA LEU A 203 -30.45 19.15 -6.40
C LEU A 203 -30.85 18.23 -5.26
N VAL A 204 -29.87 17.86 -4.43
CA VAL A 204 -30.03 16.99 -3.27
C VAL A 204 -29.39 17.65 -2.07
N THR A 205 -30.10 17.65 -0.95
CA THR A 205 -29.54 18.04 0.35
C THR A 205 -29.03 16.80 1.06
N VAL A 206 -27.72 16.65 1.16
CA VAL A 206 -27.06 15.51 1.79
C VAL A 206 -26.29 15.93 3.03
N LYS A 207 -26.34 15.09 4.06
CA LYS A 207 -25.46 15.18 5.22
C LYS A 207 -24.12 14.56 4.81
N LEU A 208 -23.09 15.39 4.69
CA LEU A 208 -21.72 14.93 4.47
C LEU A 208 -20.96 15.07 5.79
N LYS A 209 -20.22 14.04 6.18
CA LYS A 209 -19.22 14.20 7.24
C LYS A 209 -18.12 15.10 6.68
N PRO A 210 -17.62 16.11 7.43
CA PRO A 210 -16.47 16.87 6.98
C PRO A 210 -15.35 15.86 6.76
N VAL A 211 -14.80 15.84 5.54
CA VAL A 211 -13.54 15.14 5.27
C VAL A 211 -12.53 15.79 6.19
N GLN A 212 -12.25 15.13 7.31
CA GLN A 212 -11.08 15.43 8.08
C GLN A 212 -9.93 15.07 7.14
N SER A 213 -9.41 16.09 6.46
CA SER A 213 -8.07 16.07 5.89
C SER A 213 -7.13 15.87 7.07
N SER A 214 -7.04 14.61 7.50
CA SER A 214 -6.03 14.15 8.42
C SER A 214 -4.69 14.56 7.80
N SER A 215 -3.95 15.36 8.57
CA SER A 215 -2.49 15.40 8.58
C SER A 215 -1.69 16.12 7.49
N GLN A 216 -2.24 17.06 6.71
CA GLN A 216 -1.38 17.86 5.79
C GLN A 216 -1.43 19.39 5.93
N LYS A 217 -2.56 19.99 6.33
CA LYS A 217 -2.63 21.46 6.49
C LYS A 217 -2.14 22.00 7.84
N SER A 218 -1.99 21.14 8.85
CA SER A 218 -1.45 21.53 10.17
C SER A 218 0.07 21.44 10.29
N ARG A 219 0.77 20.84 9.30
CA ARG A 219 2.24 20.70 9.32
C ARG A 219 2.98 21.91 8.75
N MET A 220 2.32 22.76 7.96
CA MET A 220 2.98 23.93 7.35
C MET A 220 3.16 25.12 8.31
N MET A 221 2.67 25.04 9.55
CA MET A 221 2.85 26.10 10.54
C MET A 221 3.75 25.70 11.72
N SER A 222 4.32 24.49 11.69
CA SER A 222 5.16 23.94 12.76
C SER A 222 6.67 23.93 12.44
N ASP A 223 7.09 24.41 11.27
CA ASP A 223 8.49 24.41 10.79
C ASP A 223 9.18 25.79 10.87
N MET A 224 8.59 26.76 11.59
CA MET A 224 9.31 27.99 11.91
C MET A 224 9.93 27.81 13.29
N ASP A 225 11.25 27.58 13.32
CA ASP A 225 12.07 27.48 14.53
C ASP A 225 11.94 28.78 15.35
N MET A 226 10.94 28.82 16.22
CA MET A 226 10.74 29.89 17.18
C MET A 226 11.21 29.40 18.56
N PRO A 227 11.97 30.21 19.31
CA PRO A 227 12.39 29.88 20.67
C PRO A 227 11.19 29.49 21.54
N PRO A 228 11.31 28.46 22.39
CA PRO A 228 10.17 27.87 23.13
C PRO A 228 9.45 28.87 24.06
N GLU A 229 10.14 29.93 24.48
CA GLU A 229 9.58 31.02 25.28
C GLU A 229 8.57 31.89 24.49
N LEU A 230 8.76 32.00 23.16
CA LEU A 230 7.91 32.81 22.30
C LEU A 230 6.69 32.03 21.78
N ASP A 231 6.79 30.70 21.61
CA ASP A 231 5.64 29.84 21.24
C ASP A 231 4.59 29.80 22.37
N GLN A 232 5.01 29.72 23.63
CA GLN A 232 4.07 29.79 24.76
C GLN A 232 3.38 31.16 24.87
N ALA A 233 4.13 32.25 24.64
CA ALA A 233 3.56 33.60 24.63
C ALA A 233 2.56 33.80 23.48
N MET A 234 2.88 33.31 22.28
CA MET A 234 1.97 33.38 21.13
C MET A 234 0.72 32.52 21.31
N ARG A 235 0.79 31.36 21.98
CA ARG A 235 -0.38 30.55 22.33
C ARG A 235 -1.31 31.28 23.31
N GLN A 236 -0.77 31.92 24.34
CA GLN A 236 -1.56 32.75 25.26
C GLN A 236 -2.18 33.97 24.56
N VAL A 237 -1.42 34.64 23.67
CA VAL A 237 -1.94 35.77 22.88
C VAL A 237 -3.02 35.32 21.90
N SER A 238 -2.86 34.17 21.25
CA SER A 238 -3.86 33.63 20.32
C SER A 238 -5.13 33.19 21.05
N GLU A 239 -5.01 32.60 22.24
CA GLU A 239 -6.16 32.23 23.07
C GLU A 239 -6.90 33.45 23.64
N MET A 240 -6.17 34.52 23.97
CA MET A 240 -6.75 35.78 24.43
C MET A 240 -7.38 36.59 23.28
N LEU A 241 -6.76 36.59 22.08
CA LEU A 241 -7.29 37.19 20.86
C LEU A 241 -8.54 36.44 20.35
N GLY A 242 -8.57 35.11 20.49
CA GLY A 242 -9.76 34.30 20.23
C GLY A 242 -10.94 34.63 21.16
N LYS A 243 -10.66 35.01 22.41
CA LYS A 243 -11.70 35.41 23.40
C LYS A 243 -12.18 36.86 23.21
N LEU A 244 -11.33 37.76 22.71
CA LEU A 244 -11.67 39.18 22.47
C LEU A 244 -12.32 39.43 21.10
N ASN A 245 -12.05 38.60 20.09
CA ASN A 245 -12.68 38.72 18.76
C ASN A 245 -14.06 38.02 18.67
N GLY A 246 -14.56 37.50 19.81
CA GLY A 246 -15.87 36.83 19.93
C GLY A 246 -17.06 37.77 20.17
N SER A 247 -16.89 39.09 20.20
CA SER A 247 -17.97 40.04 20.47
C SER A 247 -17.94 41.28 19.57
N LYS A 248 -18.09 41.10 18.25
CA LYS A 248 -18.70 42.05 17.29
C LYS A 248 -18.38 41.60 15.87
N SER A 249 -19.32 40.92 15.23
CA SER A 249 -19.74 41.20 13.85
C SER A 249 -20.67 40.09 13.37
N THR A 250 -21.90 40.50 13.08
CA THR A 250 -22.92 39.77 12.34
C THR A 250 -22.42 39.45 10.92
N ASN A 251 -22.69 38.22 10.46
CA ASN A 251 -22.56 37.76 9.06
C ASN A 251 -21.15 37.46 8.53
N SER A 252 -20.49 36.47 9.11
CA SER A 252 -19.59 35.56 8.36
C SER A 252 -19.49 34.21 9.07
N LYS A 253 -20.42 33.30 8.75
CA LYS A 253 -20.48 31.94 9.30
C LYS A 253 -19.28 31.11 8.84
N GLY A 254 -18.24 31.13 9.65
CA GLY A 254 -17.17 30.13 9.67
C GLY A 254 -17.18 29.38 11.00
N SER A 255 -17.40 28.06 10.90
CA SER A 255 -17.09 27.00 11.88
C SER A 255 -18.14 26.64 12.95
N SER A 256 -18.24 25.32 13.17
CA SER A 256 -19.03 24.58 14.17
C SER A 256 -20.47 24.16 13.81
N THR A 257 -20.61 23.19 12.89
CA THR A 257 -21.65 22.16 13.03
C THR A 257 -21.15 20.86 12.39
N ALA A 258 -21.02 19.83 13.22
CA ALA A 258 -20.50 18.50 12.95
C ALA A 258 -21.35 17.64 11.98
N ASN A 259 -22.21 18.24 11.16
CA ASN A 259 -22.99 17.61 10.09
C ASN A 259 -23.61 18.74 9.26
N SER A 260 -22.82 19.45 8.47
CA SER A 260 -23.40 20.50 7.61
C SER A 260 -24.19 19.84 6.50
N HIS A 261 -25.51 20.00 6.51
CA HIS A 261 -26.35 19.70 5.37
C HIS A 261 -25.90 20.59 4.20
N GLN A 262 -25.39 19.99 3.14
CA GLN A 262 -25.01 20.70 1.93
C GLN A 262 -25.99 20.34 0.83
N THR A 263 -26.51 21.36 0.14
CA THR A 263 -27.30 21.18 -1.07
C THR A 263 -26.33 21.20 -2.25
N LEU A 264 -26.25 20.08 -2.95
CA LEU A 264 -25.34 19.85 -4.08
C LEU A 264 -26.15 19.19 -5.22
N THR A 265 -25.60 19.18 -6.43
CA THR A 265 -26.13 18.36 -7.52
C THR A 265 -25.84 16.88 -7.26
N VAL A 266 -26.66 15.96 -7.81
CA VAL A 266 -26.39 14.51 -7.75
C VAL A 266 -25.00 14.19 -8.27
N LYS A 267 -24.60 14.85 -9.37
CA LYS A 267 -23.27 14.71 -9.98
C LYS A 267 -22.11 15.00 -9.03
N GLU A 268 -22.25 16.01 -8.18
CA GLU A 268 -21.23 16.37 -7.20
C GLU A 268 -21.35 15.58 -5.89
N ALA A 269 -22.56 15.17 -5.52
CA ALA A 269 -22.83 14.43 -4.29
C ALA A 269 -22.39 12.97 -4.38
N LEU A 270 -22.58 12.31 -5.53
CA LEU A 270 -22.26 10.90 -5.73
C LEU A 270 -20.80 10.54 -5.42
N PRO A 271 -19.76 11.21 -5.96
CA PRO A 271 -18.37 10.88 -5.66
C PRO A 271 -18.01 11.15 -4.19
N LYS A 272 -18.58 12.20 -3.58
CA LYS A 272 -18.34 12.53 -2.16
C LYS A 272 -18.95 11.48 -1.22
N LEU A 273 -20.18 11.06 -1.50
CA LEU A 273 -20.84 10.00 -0.74
C LEU A 273 -20.17 8.65 -0.95
N GLN A 274 -19.76 8.33 -2.19
CA GLN A 274 -19.03 7.10 -2.46
C GLN A 274 -17.71 7.04 -1.67
N ALA A 275 -16.99 8.16 -1.56
CA ALA A 275 -15.77 8.23 -0.74
C ALA A 275 -16.07 8.05 0.76
N GLU A 276 -17.16 8.64 1.27
CA GLU A 276 -17.60 8.47 2.67
C GLU A 276 -18.00 7.01 2.96
N GLU A 277 -18.82 6.41 2.09
CA GLU A 277 -19.25 5.02 2.21
C GLU A 277 -18.05 4.08 2.09
N ALA A 278 -17.12 4.32 1.16
CA ALA A 278 -15.89 3.54 1.02
C ALA A 278 -15.03 3.59 2.29
N ALA A 279 -14.91 4.76 2.92
CA ALA A 279 -14.22 4.91 4.20
C ALA A 279 -14.90 4.16 5.35
N SER A 280 -16.23 4.00 5.31
CA SER A 280 -16.96 3.22 6.33
C SER A 280 -16.63 1.73 6.31
N PHE A 281 -16.19 1.19 5.17
CA PHE A 281 -15.74 -0.21 5.05
C PHE A 281 -14.31 -0.44 5.56
N VAL A 282 -13.59 0.63 5.92
CA VAL A 282 -12.21 0.55 6.40
C VAL A 282 -12.23 0.25 7.89
N VAL A 283 -11.95 -1.00 8.25
CA VAL A 283 -11.72 -1.42 9.63
C VAL A 283 -10.21 -1.42 9.88
N GLU A 284 -9.73 -0.41 10.62
CA GLU A 284 -8.29 -0.17 10.79
C GLU A 284 -7.56 -1.37 11.42
N GLN A 285 -8.16 -2.01 12.42
CA GLN A 285 -7.57 -3.18 13.08
C GLN A 285 -7.35 -4.36 12.11
N ASP A 286 -8.30 -4.61 11.22
CA ASP A 286 -8.19 -5.68 10.21
C ASP A 286 -7.16 -5.37 9.14
N ILE A 287 -6.98 -4.09 8.82
CA ILE A 287 -5.95 -3.63 7.87
C ILE A 287 -4.57 -3.83 8.49
N VAL A 288 -4.36 -3.37 9.72
CA VAL A 288 -3.08 -3.51 10.42
C VAL A 288 -2.72 -5.00 10.58
N ARG A 289 -3.67 -5.85 10.98
CA ARG A 289 -3.44 -7.30 11.11
C ARG A 289 -3.01 -7.93 9.78
N ARG A 290 -3.75 -7.68 8.70
CA ARG A 290 -3.41 -8.22 7.37
C ARG A 290 -2.09 -7.66 6.83
N ALA A 291 -1.82 -6.39 7.06
CA ALA A 291 -0.56 -5.76 6.67
C ALA A 291 0.63 -6.43 7.38
N LEU A 292 0.54 -6.67 8.69
CA LEU A 292 1.58 -7.37 9.46
C LEU A 292 1.80 -8.80 8.94
N GLU A 293 0.71 -9.56 8.73
CA GLU A 293 0.79 -10.90 8.14
C GLU A 293 1.45 -10.87 6.76
N ASN A 294 1.13 -9.86 5.93
CA ASN A 294 1.72 -9.69 4.61
C ASN A 294 3.21 -9.31 4.66
N VAL A 295 3.63 -8.44 5.58
CA VAL A 295 5.06 -8.10 5.76
C VAL A 295 5.86 -9.31 6.21
N GLN A 296 5.39 -10.04 7.21
CA GLN A 296 6.07 -11.25 7.73
C GLN A 296 6.15 -12.34 6.66
N SER A 297 5.05 -12.56 5.94
CA SER A 297 4.94 -13.67 5.01
C SER A 297 5.45 -13.35 3.62
N ASN A 298 5.39 -12.09 3.17
CA ASN A 298 5.66 -11.65 1.79
C ASN A 298 6.61 -10.45 1.63
N GLY A 299 6.90 -9.68 2.68
CA GLY A 299 7.72 -8.47 2.60
C GLY A 299 9.09 -8.67 1.92
N ILE A 300 9.52 -7.64 1.18
CA ILE A 300 10.79 -7.59 0.44
C ILE A 300 11.52 -6.30 0.82
N ILE A 301 12.74 -6.42 1.32
CA ILE A 301 13.64 -5.30 1.59
C ILE A 301 14.79 -5.38 0.58
N PHE A 302 15.00 -4.29 -0.16
CA PHE A 302 16.15 -4.17 -1.05
C PHE A 302 17.19 -3.23 -0.44
N LEU A 303 18.31 -3.80 -0.02
CA LEU A 303 19.47 -3.07 0.49
C LEU A 303 20.40 -2.74 -0.69
N ASP A 304 20.45 -1.47 -1.07
CA ASP A 304 21.32 -0.98 -2.13
C ASP A 304 22.69 -0.59 -1.56
N GLU A 305 23.73 -0.69 -2.39
CA GLU A 305 25.09 -0.28 -2.06
C GLU A 305 25.68 -0.92 -0.78
N ILE A 306 25.27 -2.16 -0.47
CA ILE A 306 25.77 -2.89 0.71
C ILE A 306 27.28 -3.13 0.67
N ASP A 307 27.87 -3.14 -0.53
CA ASP A 307 29.30 -3.23 -0.76
C ASP A 307 30.07 -2.05 -0.15
N LYS A 308 29.47 -0.87 -0.04
CA LYS A 308 30.09 0.29 0.61
C LYS A 308 30.27 0.13 2.12
N LEU A 309 29.58 -0.82 2.75
CA LEU A 309 29.72 -1.13 4.17
C LEU A 309 30.84 -2.14 4.47
N ALA A 310 31.36 -2.83 3.45
CA ALA A 310 32.44 -3.77 3.64
C ALA A 310 33.77 -3.01 3.79
N SER A 311 34.53 -3.32 4.84
CA SER A 311 35.89 -2.78 4.99
C SER A 311 36.77 -3.28 3.85
N GLU A 312 37.54 -2.40 3.20
CA GLU A 312 38.68 -2.80 2.37
C GLU A 312 39.69 -3.53 3.26
N ARG A 313 39.73 -4.85 3.16
CA ARG A 313 40.80 -5.71 3.69
C ARG A 313 41.34 -6.57 2.57
#